data_AF-A0AAV6XZ20-F1
#
_entry.id   AF-A0AAV6XZ20-F1
#
_cell.length_a   1.000
_cell.length_b   1.000
_cell.length_c   1.000
_cell.angle_alpha   90.00
_cell.angle_beta   90.00
_cell.angle_gamma   90.00
#
_symmetry.space_group_name_H-M   'P 1'
#
loop_
_entity.id
_entity.type
_entity.pdbx_description
1 polymer ?
#
loop_
_entity_poly.entity_id
_entity_poly.type
_entity_poly.pdbx_seq_one_letter_code
_entity_poly.pdbx_strand_id
1 'polypeptide(L)'
;MDLNFLKWHLLRGSFMRRVVMRAFMLVVAMIVVSLMQMAHEVRMIEPITLNTDECPLNLGSNPDFNLTGFLKSASRFAFPLLGDSSHVSCKENVNLTKTVFKELMEKNLLRSNARSLCVGEGSASAVLALRHLGFFNAFGVERHPFFSLFKRGFVYELNFEDNHFDFVFSGDLDHVSVPSLLVLEIERVLRPGGTGAMLVGGHQLYSGGLVGSATPIASFLKSSDIVHICRVGFFTLVIFKKRLENFASFEHFQLPTNCPSMAKNKPFMKCIEPLADKIPSRFDSDKLSYLPEFMNISSRNKLVYINVGAGEFAKTSIAKMSKPYCSDHHSGFDVYVIDHKTNVLTSYVTDPGINFIYHPALVGENHAQEISPDEYFSAPWDEEGFDFVRWFNETVSSDDFVVLMMNAKLGELKILVELFETGAICHVDELFLLCLDGANCKNVLTSLRKSGVYAHQWSGD
;
A
#
# COMPACT_ATOMS: atom_id res chain seq x y z
N MET A 1 -54.61 50.06 7.50
CA MET A 1 -53.55 50.64 8.36
C MET A 1 -52.24 50.47 7.63
N ASP A 2 -51.61 51.60 7.31
CA ASP A 2 -50.48 51.74 6.40
C ASP A 2 -49.20 51.01 6.82
N LEU A 3 -48.68 50.16 5.92
CA LEU A 3 -47.32 49.61 5.93
C LEU A 3 -46.22 50.66 5.67
N ASN A 4 -46.60 51.92 5.44
CA ASN A 4 -45.69 53.03 5.18
C ASN A 4 -45.10 53.68 6.43
N PHE A 5 -45.62 53.37 7.63
CA PHE A 5 -45.14 54.00 8.88
C PHE A 5 -43.90 53.32 9.47
N LEU A 6 -43.60 52.08 9.08
CA LEU A 6 -42.42 51.34 9.58
C LEU A 6 -41.12 51.71 8.84
N LYS A 7 -41.19 52.55 7.80
CA LYS A 7 -40.08 52.78 6.86
C LYS A 7 -39.08 53.87 7.29
N TRP A 8 -39.37 54.67 8.32
CA TRP A 8 -38.51 55.83 8.67
C TRP A 8 -37.98 55.87 10.12
N HIS A 9 -38.32 54.93 11.00
CA HIS A 9 -37.80 54.97 12.38
C HIS A 9 -36.54 54.12 12.63
N LEU A 10 -36.20 53.17 11.75
CA LEU A 10 -35.01 52.32 11.92
C LEU A 10 -33.68 52.98 11.47
N LEU A 11 -33.73 54.17 10.87
CA LEU A 11 -32.57 54.82 10.23
C LEU A 11 -32.04 56.07 10.95
N ARG A 12 -32.56 56.44 12.13
CA ARG A 12 -32.16 57.69 12.80
C ARG A 12 -31.01 57.58 13.81
N GLY A 13 -30.57 56.37 14.16
CA GLY A 13 -29.43 56.15 15.06
C GLY A 13 -28.19 55.64 14.32
N SER A 14 -27.03 56.31 14.48
CA SER A 14 -25.77 55.88 13.86
C SER A 14 -25.36 54.46 14.27
N PHE A 15 -25.79 54.03 15.46
CA PHE A 15 -25.58 52.69 16.00
C PHE A 15 -26.42 51.63 15.27
N MET A 16 -27.73 51.86 15.10
CA MET A 16 -28.62 50.91 14.44
C MET A 16 -28.25 50.70 12.97
N ARG A 17 -27.84 51.78 12.28
CA ARG A 17 -27.31 51.70 10.92
C ARG A 17 -26.01 50.88 10.83
N ARG A 18 -25.12 51.00 11.82
CA ARG A 18 -23.88 50.22 11.89
C ARG A 18 -24.16 48.72 12.12
N VAL A 19 -25.13 48.40 12.98
CA VAL A 19 -25.55 47.02 13.26
C VAL A 19 -26.20 46.40 12.03
N VAL A 20 -27.13 47.12 11.37
CA VAL A 20 -27.80 46.64 10.15
C VAL A 20 -26.80 46.44 9.01
N MET A 21 -25.83 47.35 8.82
CA MET A 21 -24.78 47.18 7.81
C MET A 21 -23.88 45.97 8.11
N ARG A 22 -23.51 45.74 9.38
CA ARG A 22 -22.71 44.56 9.76
C ARG A 22 -23.48 43.26 9.54
N ALA A 23 -24.77 43.23 9.91
CA ALA A 23 -25.63 42.08 9.66
C ALA A 23 -25.78 41.81 8.15
N PHE A 24 -25.97 42.87 7.35
CA PHE A 24 -26.05 42.75 5.90
C PHE A 24 -24.73 42.23 5.29
N MET A 25 -23.58 42.75 5.72
CA MET A 25 -22.28 42.26 5.26
C MET A 25 -22.03 40.80 5.63
N LEU A 26 -22.48 40.35 6.82
CA LEU A 26 -22.41 38.93 7.21
C LEU A 26 -23.30 38.06 6.32
N VAL A 27 -24.54 38.50 6.03
CA VAL A 27 -25.45 37.77 5.14
C VAL A 27 -24.87 37.69 3.72
N VAL A 28 -24.31 38.78 3.19
CA VAL A 28 -23.65 38.79 1.88
C VAL A 28 -22.44 37.87 1.88
N ALA A 29 -21.61 37.87 2.92
CA ALA A 29 -20.47 36.96 3.03
C ALA A 29 -20.92 35.50 3.03
N MET A 30 -21.98 35.15 3.77
CA MET A 30 -22.55 33.80 3.76
C MET A 30 -23.06 33.41 2.36
N ILE A 31 -23.75 34.31 1.66
CA ILE A 31 -24.23 34.06 0.29
C ILE A 31 -23.07 33.86 -0.67
N VAL A 32 -22.02 34.69 -0.60
CA VAL A 32 -20.84 34.57 -1.46
C VAL A 32 -20.11 33.24 -1.20
N VAL A 33 -19.91 32.87 0.06
CA VAL A 33 -19.30 31.57 0.42
C VAL A 33 -20.14 30.41 -0.11
N SER A 34 -21.46 30.46 0.04
CA SER A 34 -22.36 29.44 -0.51
C SER A 34 -22.32 29.37 -2.05
N LEU A 35 -22.27 30.51 -2.74
CA LEU A 35 -22.18 30.55 -4.21
C LEU A 35 -20.82 30.05 -4.72
N MET A 36 -19.73 30.39 -4.03
CA MET A 36 -18.40 29.86 -4.36
C MET A 36 -18.33 28.34 -4.16
N GLN A 37 -18.98 27.82 -3.11
CA GLN A 37 -19.11 26.37 -2.91
C GLN A 37 -19.96 25.71 -3.99
N MET A 38 -21.07 26.32 -4.41
CA MET A 38 -21.89 25.78 -5.51
C MET A 38 -21.16 25.83 -6.86
N ALA A 39 -20.39 26.90 -7.15
CA ALA A 39 -19.56 26.97 -8.35
C ALA A 39 -18.45 25.90 -8.35
N HIS A 40 -17.91 25.58 -7.17
CA HIS A 40 -16.97 24.49 -7.00
C HIS A 40 -17.64 23.12 -7.21
N GLU A 41 -18.88 22.91 -6.73
CA GLU A 41 -19.64 21.68 -6.98
C GLU A 41 -20.12 21.52 -8.44
N VAL A 42 -20.45 22.60 -9.16
CA VAL A 42 -20.91 22.52 -10.57
C VAL A 42 -19.77 22.20 -11.55
N ARG A 43 -18.51 22.55 -11.23
CA ARG A 43 -17.35 22.10 -12.00
C ARG A 43 -17.04 20.60 -11.84
N MET A 44 -17.78 19.87 -10.99
CA MET A 44 -17.47 18.50 -10.55
C MET A 44 -18.29 17.38 -11.22
N ILE A 45 -18.97 17.62 -12.35
CA ILE A 45 -19.86 16.60 -12.97
C ILE A 45 -19.24 15.87 -14.18
N GLU A 46 -18.09 16.30 -14.72
CA GLU A 46 -17.37 15.50 -15.72
C GLU A 46 -16.14 14.84 -15.11
N PRO A 47 -16.05 13.50 -15.07
CA PRO A 47 -14.76 12.85 -14.90
C PRO A 47 -13.93 13.26 -16.12
N ILE A 48 -12.89 14.07 -15.88
CA ILE A 48 -11.98 14.48 -16.92
C ILE A 48 -11.12 13.26 -17.27
N THR A 49 -11.63 12.40 -18.15
CA THR A 49 -10.82 11.52 -18.99
C THR A 49 -10.23 12.35 -20.13
N LEU A 50 -9.40 13.36 -19.80
CA LEU A 50 -8.61 14.06 -20.82
C LEU A 50 -7.46 13.16 -21.23
N ASN A 51 -7.73 12.38 -22.28
CA ASN A 51 -6.72 11.89 -23.19
C ASN A 51 -6.27 13.09 -24.06
N THR A 52 -5.44 13.97 -23.49
CA THR A 52 -4.75 15.04 -24.22
C THR A 52 -3.37 15.22 -23.62
N ASP A 53 -2.36 15.12 -24.48
CA ASP A 53 -0.94 15.27 -24.15
C ASP A 53 -0.53 16.74 -23.90
N GLU A 54 -1.48 17.64 -23.61
CA GLU A 54 -1.20 19.06 -23.43
C GLU A 54 -1.96 19.65 -22.23
N CYS A 55 -1.24 20.44 -21.43
CA CYS A 55 -1.79 21.17 -20.29
C CYS A 55 -3.04 21.98 -20.69
N PRO A 56 -4.12 21.99 -19.91
CA PRO A 56 -5.32 22.72 -20.27
C PRO A 56 -5.11 24.22 -20.03
N LEU A 57 -4.71 24.95 -21.06
CA LEU A 57 -4.90 26.40 -21.17
C LEU A 57 -5.27 26.76 -22.60
N ASN A 58 -6.56 27.03 -22.83
CA ASN A 58 -7.05 28.11 -23.70
C ASN A 58 -8.59 28.13 -23.70
N LEU A 59 -9.20 28.93 -22.83
CA LEU A 59 -10.54 29.49 -23.10
C LEU A 59 -10.35 30.75 -23.95
N GLY A 60 -9.83 30.53 -25.16
CA GLY A 60 -9.64 31.53 -26.20
C GLY A 60 -10.55 31.23 -27.37
N SER A 61 -11.61 32.03 -27.49
CA SER A 61 -12.42 32.32 -28.67
C SER A 61 -12.03 31.64 -30.00
N ASN A 62 -12.91 30.80 -30.56
CA ASN A 62 -13.42 31.00 -31.92
C ASN A 62 -14.69 30.15 -32.22
N PRO A 63 -15.46 30.54 -33.26
CA PRO A 63 -16.88 30.21 -33.44
C PRO A 63 -17.06 28.83 -34.10
N ASP A 64 -18.33 28.43 -34.19
CA ASP A 64 -18.83 27.23 -34.87
C ASP A 64 -18.93 25.98 -34.00
N PHE A 65 -19.83 26.00 -33.02
CA PHE A 65 -20.76 24.88 -32.85
C PHE A 65 -22.10 25.40 -32.33
N ASN A 66 -23.07 25.36 -33.23
CA ASN A 66 -24.42 25.89 -33.07
C ASN A 66 -25.33 24.71 -32.71
N LEU A 67 -25.66 24.53 -31.42
CA LEU A 67 -26.84 23.73 -31.05
C LEU A 67 -27.37 24.11 -29.66
N THR A 68 -28.48 24.85 -29.68
CA THR A 68 -29.56 24.95 -28.67
C THR A 68 -29.13 25.27 -27.22
N GLY A 69 -29.28 26.48 -26.68
CA GLY A 69 -30.36 27.45 -26.87
C GLY A 69 -31.39 27.30 -25.76
N PHE A 70 -31.09 27.75 -24.53
CA PHE A 70 -32.05 28.32 -23.58
C PHE A 70 -31.27 28.88 -22.37
N LEU A 71 -31.62 30.09 -21.92
CA LEU A 71 -31.04 30.88 -20.82
C LEU A 71 -29.81 31.75 -21.16
N LYS A 72 -30.04 32.78 -21.98
CA LYS A 72 -29.38 34.07 -21.79
C LYS A 72 -29.76 34.60 -20.40
N SER A 73 -28.80 34.77 -19.49
CA SER A 73 -28.96 35.67 -18.35
C SER A 73 -27.72 36.53 -18.19
N ALA A 74 -27.97 37.82 -18.15
CA ALA A 74 -27.00 38.89 -18.17
C ALA A 74 -26.34 39.08 -16.79
N SER A 75 -25.01 39.01 -16.75
CA SER A 75 -24.19 39.81 -15.82
C SER A 75 -22.71 39.63 -16.15
N ARG A 76 -22.21 40.37 -17.15
CA ARG A 76 -20.80 40.74 -17.19
C ARG A 76 -20.55 41.74 -16.06
N PHE A 77 -20.16 41.25 -14.89
CA PHE A 77 -19.38 42.06 -13.95
C PHE A 77 -17.94 41.55 -14.00
N ALA A 78 -17.16 42.16 -14.88
CA ALA A 78 -15.71 42.07 -14.85
C ALA A 78 -15.22 42.84 -13.61
N PHE A 79 -14.49 42.17 -12.72
CA PHE A 79 -13.60 42.82 -11.76
C PHE A 79 -12.19 42.79 -12.36
N PRO A 80 -11.68 43.88 -12.94
CA PRO A 80 -10.31 43.94 -13.43
C PRO A 80 -9.40 44.41 -12.29
N LEU A 81 -9.00 43.52 -11.37
CA LEU A 81 -7.97 43.86 -10.36
C LEU A 81 -7.29 42.69 -9.64
N LEU A 82 -7.24 41.48 -10.23
CA LEU A 82 -6.26 40.47 -9.83
C LEU A 82 -5.55 39.96 -11.08
N GLY A 83 -4.23 40.12 -11.08
CA GLY A 83 -3.36 39.81 -12.20
C GLY A 83 -3.38 38.34 -12.59
N ASP A 84 -3.23 38.12 -13.90
CA ASP A 84 -3.06 36.84 -14.55
C ASP A 84 -1.70 36.22 -14.15
N SER A 85 -1.71 35.33 -13.15
CA SER A 85 -0.52 34.62 -12.65
C SER A 85 -0.49 33.14 -13.06
N SER A 86 -1.41 32.70 -13.91
CA SER A 86 -1.62 31.27 -14.21
C SER A 86 -0.53 30.64 -15.08
N HIS A 87 0.24 31.44 -15.83
CA HIS A 87 1.17 30.94 -16.85
C HIS A 87 2.58 30.57 -16.33
N VAL A 88 2.95 30.97 -15.10
CA VAL A 88 4.27 30.69 -14.50
C VAL A 88 4.22 29.51 -13.52
N SER A 89 3.09 29.32 -12.83
CA SER A 89 2.90 28.31 -11.77
C SER A 89 3.01 26.85 -12.27
N CYS A 90 2.55 26.56 -13.49
CA CYS A 90 2.50 25.17 -13.99
C CYS A 90 3.89 24.56 -14.24
N LYS A 91 4.82 25.33 -14.84
CA LYS A 91 6.16 24.82 -15.21
C LYS A 91 7.06 24.59 -14.00
N GLU A 92 6.92 25.43 -12.97
CA GLU A 92 7.69 25.32 -11.74
C GLU A 92 7.25 24.10 -10.91
N ASN A 93 5.94 23.85 -10.82
CA ASN A 93 5.37 22.69 -10.14
C ASN A 93 5.76 21.36 -10.80
N VAL A 94 5.78 21.29 -12.14
CA VAL A 94 6.22 20.07 -12.86
C VAL A 94 7.68 19.72 -12.55
N ASN A 95 8.57 20.73 -12.44
CA ASN A 95 9.98 20.50 -12.13
C ASN A 95 10.19 20.00 -10.70
N LEU A 96 9.46 20.56 -9.74
CA LEU A 96 9.49 20.14 -8.34
C LEU A 96 9.05 18.68 -8.22
N THR A 97 7.88 18.33 -8.77
CA THR A 97 7.35 16.96 -8.67
C THR A 97 8.23 15.95 -9.39
N LYS A 98 8.84 16.32 -10.52
CA LYS A 98 9.81 15.47 -11.22
C LYS A 98 11.04 15.17 -10.34
N THR A 99 11.48 16.14 -9.53
CA THR A 99 12.59 15.94 -8.58
C THR A 99 12.20 14.97 -7.48
N VAL A 100 10.98 15.13 -6.91
CA VAL A 100 10.42 14.20 -5.91
C VAL A 100 10.38 12.76 -6.43
N PHE A 101 9.88 12.55 -7.65
CA PHE A 101 9.78 11.19 -8.21
C PHE A 101 11.14 10.58 -8.52
N LYS A 102 12.14 11.36 -8.94
CA LYS A 102 13.51 10.87 -9.10
C LYS A 102 14.10 10.39 -7.77
N GLU A 103 13.93 11.17 -6.70
CA GLU A 103 14.38 10.79 -5.34
C GLU A 103 13.73 9.46 -4.90
N LEU A 104 12.45 9.26 -5.20
CA LEU A 104 11.72 8.01 -4.91
C LEU A 104 12.23 6.82 -5.74
N MET A 105 12.58 7.06 -7.01
CA MET A 105 13.16 6.04 -7.89
C MET A 105 14.56 5.62 -7.40
N GLU A 106 15.41 6.57 -7.01
CA GLU A 106 16.76 6.30 -6.50
C GLU A 106 16.74 5.44 -5.22
N LYS A 107 15.70 5.58 -4.38
CA LYS A 107 15.51 4.77 -3.17
C LYS A 107 14.78 3.45 -3.40
N ASN A 108 14.49 3.08 -4.65
CA ASN A 108 13.72 1.89 -5.02
C ASN A 108 12.31 1.85 -4.38
N LEU A 109 11.70 3.02 -4.12
CA LEU A 109 10.37 3.14 -3.50
C LEU A 109 9.24 3.32 -4.53
N LEU A 110 9.58 3.42 -5.82
CA LEU A 110 8.64 3.56 -6.91
C LEU A 110 8.92 2.52 -8.02
N ARG A 111 8.03 1.53 -8.18
CA ARG A 111 8.18 0.44 -9.16
C ARG A 111 7.69 0.86 -10.55
N SER A 112 8.43 0.52 -11.61
CA SER A 112 8.17 0.95 -13.00
C SER A 112 6.73 0.76 -13.52
N ASN A 113 5.99 -0.24 -13.02
CA ASN A 113 4.59 -0.52 -13.40
C ASN A 113 3.56 -0.18 -12.30
N ALA A 114 3.93 0.61 -11.29
CA ALA A 114 3.09 0.93 -10.15
C ALA A 114 1.82 1.70 -10.56
N ARG A 115 0.66 1.22 -10.11
CA ARG A 115 -0.58 2.02 -10.11
C ARG A 115 -0.41 3.21 -9.17
N SER A 116 -0.38 4.39 -9.76
CA SER A 116 -0.03 5.62 -9.06
C SER A 116 -1.21 6.58 -8.98
N LEU A 117 -1.46 7.18 -7.81
CA LEU A 117 -2.49 8.20 -7.61
C LEU A 117 -1.84 9.51 -7.13
N CYS A 118 -2.18 10.63 -7.75
CA CYS A 118 -1.83 11.96 -7.27
C CYS A 118 -3.09 12.67 -6.76
N VAL A 119 -3.10 13.09 -5.49
CA VAL A 119 -4.26 13.71 -4.83
C VAL A 119 -3.97 15.17 -4.50
N GLY A 120 -4.87 16.07 -4.92
CA GLY A 120 -4.83 17.49 -4.61
C GLY A 120 -4.63 18.41 -5.82
N GLU A 121 -4.52 19.70 -5.54
CA GLU A 121 -4.13 20.77 -6.45
C GLU A 121 -2.79 20.43 -7.11
N GLY A 122 -2.73 20.56 -8.44
CA GLY A 122 -1.53 20.17 -9.20
C GLY A 122 -1.38 18.65 -9.43
N SER A 123 -2.37 17.83 -9.08
CA SER A 123 -2.38 16.39 -9.43
C SER A 123 -2.21 16.12 -10.92
N ALA A 124 -2.80 16.95 -11.80
CA ALA A 124 -2.60 16.84 -13.25
C ALA A 124 -1.12 17.00 -13.66
N SER A 125 -0.44 18.01 -13.10
CA SER A 125 0.99 18.24 -13.31
C SER A 125 1.85 17.09 -12.77
N ALA A 126 1.47 16.53 -11.62
CA ALA A 126 2.14 15.38 -11.02
C ALA A 126 2.00 14.10 -11.88
N VAL A 127 0.80 13.83 -12.39
CA VAL A 127 0.56 12.71 -13.31
C VAL A 127 1.36 12.88 -14.60
N LEU A 128 1.42 14.10 -15.16
CA LEU A 128 2.21 14.39 -16.34
C LEU A 128 3.71 14.13 -16.07
N ALA A 129 4.22 14.52 -14.90
CA ALA A 129 5.59 14.23 -14.50
C ALA A 129 5.87 12.71 -14.36
N LEU A 130 4.93 11.94 -13.81
CA LEU A 130 5.02 10.47 -13.74
C LEU A 130 5.07 9.83 -15.13
N ARG A 131 4.19 10.27 -16.05
CA ARG A 131 4.16 9.77 -17.43
C ARG A 131 5.47 10.06 -18.17
N HIS A 132 6.06 11.25 -17.98
CA HIS A 132 7.37 11.58 -18.53
C HIS A 132 8.53 10.73 -17.96
N LEU A 133 8.34 10.10 -16.79
CA LEU A 133 9.30 9.18 -16.19
C LEU A 133 9.02 7.71 -16.54
N GLY A 134 8.01 7.43 -17.38
CA GLY A 134 7.65 6.08 -17.84
C GLY A 134 6.52 5.41 -17.07
N PHE A 135 5.88 6.10 -16.11
CA PHE A 135 4.76 5.56 -15.33
C PHE A 135 3.44 5.94 -15.99
N PHE A 136 2.97 5.07 -16.89
CA PHE A 136 1.74 5.33 -17.66
C PHE A 136 0.45 5.09 -16.85
N ASN A 137 0.51 4.24 -15.81
CA ASN A 137 -0.63 3.89 -14.98
C ASN A 137 -0.81 4.86 -13.80
N ALA A 138 -0.89 6.16 -14.14
CA ALA A 138 -0.98 7.26 -13.19
C ALA A 138 -2.31 8.02 -13.32
N PHE A 139 -2.98 8.23 -12.19
CA PHE A 139 -4.27 8.88 -12.06
C PHE A 139 -4.15 10.13 -11.19
N GLY A 140 -4.92 11.17 -11.51
CA GLY A 140 -4.92 12.42 -10.76
C GLY A 140 -6.33 12.73 -10.29
N VAL A 141 -6.46 13.12 -9.03
CA VAL A 141 -7.70 13.66 -8.48
C VAL A 141 -7.39 15.01 -7.87
N GLU A 142 -7.96 16.06 -8.45
CA GLU A 142 -7.79 17.44 -7.98
C GLU A 142 -8.49 17.68 -6.63
N ARG A 143 -9.48 16.84 -6.31
CA ARG A 143 -10.23 16.88 -5.07
C ARG A 143 -9.47 16.21 -3.92
N HIS A 144 -9.41 16.87 -2.77
CA HIS A 144 -9.07 16.27 -1.47
C HIS A 144 -10.33 16.14 -0.60
N PRO A 145 -10.31 15.33 0.48
CA PRO A 145 -11.42 15.28 1.45
C PRO A 145 -11.79 16.67 1.97
N PHE A 146 -13.08 17.00 2.02
CA PHE A 146 -13.55 18.31 2.44
C PHE A 146 -14.86 18.27 3.23
N PHE A 147 -15.10 19.32 4.02
CA PHE A 147 -16.36 19.50 4.74
C PHE A 147 -17.43 20.10 3.81
N SER A 148 -18.45 19.32 3.44
CA SER A 148 -19.59 19.83 2.69
C SER A 148 -20.63 20.38 3.66
N LEU A 149 -20.86 21.70 3.61
CA LEU A 149 -21.93 22.34 4.38
C LEU A 149 -23.31 21.84 3.94
N PHE A 150 -23.48 21.52 2.66
CA PHE A 150 -24.73 20.99 2.09
C PHE A 150 -25.04 19.59 2.61
N LYS A 151 -24.05 18.71 2.66
CA LYS A 151 -24.20 17.34 3.20
C LYS A 151 -24.09 17.28 4.73
N ARG A 152 -23.84 18.42 5.40
CA ARG A 152 -23.60 18.54 6.85
C ARG A 152 -22.64 17.47 7.38
N GLY A 153 -21.59 17.19 6.61
CA GLY A 153 -20.67 16.10 6.85
C GLY A 153 -19.45 16.25 5.97
N PHE A 154 -18.36 15.63 6.38
CA PHE A 154 -17.19 15.55 5.53
C PHE A 154 -17.42 14.48 4.46
N VAL A 155 -16.97 14.79 3.25
CA VAL A 155 -16.78 13.77 2.22
C VAL A 155 -15.35 13.29 2.36
N TYR A 156 -15.22 12.12 3.01
CA TYR A 156 -13.94 11.54 3.39
C TYR A 156 -13.32 10.68 2.28
N GLU A 157 -14.17 10.04 1.50
CA GLU A 157 -13.75 8.99 0.57
C GLU A 157 -13.58 9.55 -0.84
N LEU A 158 -12.41 9.31 -1.40
CA LEU A 158 -12.17 9.30 -2.83
C LEU A 158 -12.98 8.14 -3.43
N ASN A 159 -13.43 8.30 -4.67
CA ASN A 159 -14.22 7.29 -5.39
C ASN A 159 -13.34 6.11 -5.87
N PHE A 160 -12.56 5.53 -4.97
CA PHE A 160 -11.69 4.38 -5.20
C PHE A 160 -11.91 3.36 -4.10
N GLU A 161 -11.72 2.08 -4.47
CA GLU A 161 -11.75 0.96 -3.54
C GLU A 161 -10.57 1.00 -2.58
N ASP A 162 -10.72 0.34 -1.43
CA ASP A 162 -9.64 0.12 -0.48
C ASP A 162 -8.50 -0.67 -1.15
N ASN A 163 -7.25 -0.39 -0.78
CA ASN A 163 -6.07 -1.15 -1.21
C ASN A 163 -5.84 -1.23 -2.74
N HIS A 164 -6.22 -0.18 -3.49
CA HIS A 164 -6.18 -0.20 -4.95
C HIS A 164 -4.85 0.27 -5.56
N PHE A 165 -4.15 1.21 -4.92
CA PHE A 165 -2.96 1.87 -5.49
C PHE A 165 -1.66 1.39 -4.85
N ASP A 166 -0.62 1.29 -5.67
CA ASP A 166 0.71 0.87 -5.26
C ASP A 166 1.53 2.06 -4.74
N PHE A 167 1.25 3.24 -5.31
CA PHE A 167 1.89 4.50 -4.95
C PHE A 167 0.86 5.63 -4.87
N VAL A 168 0.93 6.48 -3.84
CA VAL A 168 0.07 7.66 -3.73
C VAL A 168 0.90 8.89 -3.34
N PHE A 169 0.73 9.98 -4.07
CA PHE A 169 1.41 11.25 -3.86
C PHE A 169 0.42 12.37 -3.56
N SER A 170 0.74 13.25 -2.60
CA SER A 170 0.00 14.50 -2.38
C SER A 170 0.92 15.63 -1.94
N GLY A 171 0.69 16.83 -2.48
CA GLY A 171 1.38 18.06 -2.06
C GLY A 171 0.53 19.01 -1.22
N ASP A 172 -0.69 18.60 -0.87
CA ASP A 172 -1.74 19.51 -0.40
C ASP A 172 -1.93 19.51 1.11
N LEU A 173 -1.04 18.89 1.88
CA LEU A 173 -1.26 18.71 3.32
C LEU A 173 -1.45 20.05 4.06
N ASP A 174 -0.79 21.10 3.60
CA ASP A 174 -0.88 22.46 4.16
C ASP A 174 -2.11 23.24 3.65
N HIS A 175 -2.76 22.76 2.58
CA HIS A 175 -3.87 23.42 1.90
C HIS A 175 -5.24 22.85 2.30
N VAL A 176 -5.27 21.66 2.92
CA VAL A 176 -6.49 21.00 3.36
C VAL A 176 -6.97 21.48 4.74
N SER A 177 -8.29 21.55 4.92
CA SER A 177 -8.91 21.96 6.18
C SER A 177 -8.72 20.96 7.32
N VAL A 178 -8.64 19.67 6.99
CA VAL A 178 -8.41 18.60 7.97
C VAL A 178 -7.36 17.60 7.43
N PRO A 179 -6.06 17.87 7.71
CA PRO A 179 -4.93 17.04 7.28
C PRO A 179 -5.06 15.55 7.60
N SER A 180 -5.59 15.22 8.79
CA SER A 180 -5.74 13.82 9.22
C SER A 180 -6.65 13.01 8.31
N LEU A 181 -7.68 13.62 7.69
CA LEU A 181 -8.59 12.92 6.79
C LEU A 181 -7.91 12.59 5.46
N LEU A 182 -7.08 13.50 4.95
CA LEU A 182 -6.29 13.25 3.75
C LEU A 182 -5.30 12.10 3.98
N VAL A 183 -4.60 12.11 5.12
CA VAL A 183 -3.65 11.03 5.46
C VAL A 183 -4.37 9.68 5.58
N LEU A 184 -5.46 9.62 6.33
CA LEU A 184 -6.23 8.37 6.49
C LEU A 184 -6.84 7.87 5.17
N GLU A 185 -7.27 8.78 4.31
CA GLU A 185 -7.81 8.42 3.00
C GLU A 185 -6.72 7.90 2.05
N ILE A 186 -5.53 8.50 2.09
CA ILE A 186 -4.35 7.97 1.39
C ILE A 186 -4.01 6.57 1.93
N GLU A 187 -4.02 6.36 3.24
CA GLU A 187 -3.81 5.03 3.83
C GLU A 187 -4.87 4.02 3.37
N ARG A 188 -6.14 4.41 3.27
CA ARG A 188 -7.23 3.53 2.82
C ARG A 188 -7.01 3.01 1.40
N VAL A 189 -6.70 3.92 0.47
CA VAL A 189 -6.55 3.57 -0.96
C VAL A 189 -5.20 2.93 -1.29
N LEU A 190 -4.18 3.10 -0.44
CA LEU A 190 -2.91 2.39 -0.56
C LEU A 190 -3.11 0.89 -0.32
N ARG A 191 -2.54 0.04 -1.18
CA ARG A 191 -2.41 -1.40 -0.90
C ARG A 191 -1.43 -1.66 0.25
N PRO A 192 -1.56 -2.77 1.00
CA PRO A 192 -0.54 -3.18 1.96
C PRO A 192 0.83 -3.29 1.29
N GLY A 193 1.87 -2.74 1.91
CA GLY A 193 3.22 -2.63 1.32
C GLY A 193 3.37 -1.54 0.26
N GLY A 194 2.30 -0.82 -0.11
CA GLY A 194 2.37 0.34 -0.99
C GLY A 194 3.10 1.52 -0.35
N THR A 195 3.52 2.47 -1.19
CA THR A 195 4.29 3.65 -0.77
C THR A 195 3.46 4.93 -0.86
N GLY A 196 3.37 5.66 0.24
CA GLY A 196 2.79 6.99 0.29
C GLY A 196 3.88 8.06 0.34
N ALA A 197 3.70 9.14 -0.41
CA ALA A 197 4.62 10.28 -0.42
C ALA A 197 3.83 11.58 -0.25
N MET A 198 4.19 12.37 0.75
CA MET A 198 3.53 13.63 1.05
C MET A 198 4.53 14.77 1.13
N LEU A 199 4.26 15.83 0.38
CA LEU A 199 5.05 17.05 0.40
C LEU A 199 4.42 18.02 1.41
N VAL A 200 5.23 18.51 2.35
CA VAL A 200 4.82 19.40 3.45
C VAL A 200 5.73 20.62 3.47
N GLY A 201 5.15 21.82 3.56
CA GLY A 201 5.89 23.07 3.73
C GLY A 201 6.09 23.85 2.44
N GLY A 202 5.13 24.71 2.10
CA GLY A 202 5.26 25.73 1.03
C GLY A 202 5.23 27.18 1.52
N HIS A 203 4.81 27.41 2.76
CA HIS A 203 4.80 28.73 3.40
C HIS A 203 5.69 28.71 4.65
N GLN A 204 6.30 29.86 4.98
CA GLN A 204 7.28 30.08 6.06
C GLN A 204 6.82 29.71 7.51
N LEU A 205 5.75 28.95 7.66
CA LEU A 205 5.10 28.62 8.93
C LEU A 205 5.75 27.43 9.67
N TYR A 206 6.53 26.58 8.99
CA TYR A 206 7.26 25.47 9.63
C TYR A 206 8.76 25.77 9.70
N SER A 207 9.15 26.53 10.73
CA SER A 207 10.57 26.77 11.09
C SER A 207 11.15 25.69 12.02
N GLY A 208 10.42 24.60 12.29
CA GLY A 208 10.97 23.41 12.95
C GLY A 208 11.68 22.56 11.90
N GLY A 209 12.88 22.05 12.18
CA GLY A 209 13.62 21.19 11.25
C GLY A 209 12.84 19.94 10.80
N LEU A 210 13.47 19.06 9.99
CA LEU A 210 12.84 17.87 9.36
C LEU A 210 11.89 17.07 10.27
N VAL A 211 12.25 16.91 11.55
CA VAL A 211 11.44 16.20 12.56
C VAL A 211 10.12 16.90 12.86
N GLY A 212 10.12 18.25 12.95
CA GLY A 212 8.92 19.04 13.25
C GLY A 212 7.89 19.04 12.14
N SER A 213 8.32 19.00 10.87
CA SER A 213 7.43 18.92 9.71
C SER A 213 6.83 17.54 9.49
N ALA A 214 7.51 16.47 9.91
CA ALA A 214 7.01 15.10 9.80
C ALA A 214 6.08 14.69 10.97
N THR A 215 6.17 15.38 12.11
CA THR A 215 5.41 15.06 13.34
C THR A 215 3.88 15.01 13.12
N PRO A 216 3.26 15.95 12.38
CA PRO A 216 1.81 15.88 12.11
C PRO A 216 1.43 14.62 11.33
N ILE A 217 2.17 14.29 10.25
CA ILE A 217 1.90 13.08 9.45
C ILE A 217 2.07 11.84 10.32
N ALA A 218 3.18 11.73 11.05
CA ALA A 218 3.44 10.60 11.95
C ALA A 218 2.29 10.36 12.94
N SER A 219 1.69 11.43 13.46
CA SER A 219 0.56 11.34 14.40
C SER A 219 -0.76 10.92 13.76
N PHE A 220 -0.90 11.06 12.44
CA PHE A 220 -2.12 10.72 11.70
C PHE A 220 -2.08 9.31 11.11
N LEU A 221 -0.89 8.78 10.81
CA LEU A 221 -0.73 7.41 10.28
C LEU A 221 -1.19 6.38 11.32
N LYS A 222 -2.10 5.49 10.90
CA LYS A 222 -2.59 4.39 11.74
C LYS A 222 -2.05 3.02 11.32
N SER A 223 -1.88 2.82 10.02
CA SER A 223 -1.57 1.54 9.39
C SER A 223 -0.28 1.59 8.57
N SER A 224 0.53 2.62 8.74
CA SER A 224 1.73 2.87 7.94
C SER A 224 2.87 3.39 8.80
N ASP A 225 4.10 3.08 8.38
CA ASP A 225 5.32 3.54 9.04
C ASP A 225 6.08 4.50 8.13
N ILE A 226 6.65 5.55 8.72
CA ILE A 226 7.54 6.47 8.00
C ILE A 226 8.85 5.75 7.70
N VAL A 227 9.21 5.70 6.42
CA VAL A 227 10.44 5.06 5.95
C VAL A 227 11.54 6.11 5.82
N HIS A 228 11.23 7.24 5.17
CA HIS A 228 12.21 8.28 4.90
C HIS A 228 11.61 9.68 4.98
N ILE A 229 12.42 10.63 5.40
CA ILE A 229 12.10 12.06 5.40
C ILE A 229 13.23 12.76 4.65
N CYS A 230 12.89 13.46 3.58
CA CYS A 230 13.86 14.13 2.71
C CYS A 230 13.49 15.61 2.54
N ARG A 231 14.47 16.47 2.32
CA ARG A 231 14.23 17.87 1.97
C ARG A 231 14.29 18.04 0.46
N VAL A 232 13.23 18.57 -0.13
CA VAL A 232 13.16 18.87 -1.57
C VAL A 232 12.88 20.36 -1.75
N GLY A 233 13.95 21.13 -1.93
CA GLY A 233 13.88 22.59 -1.96
C GLY A 233 13.41 23.20 -0.63
N PHE A 234 12.30 23.93 -0.67
CA PHE A 234 11.66 24.51 0.51
C PHE A 234 10.71 23.55 1.22
N PHE A 235 10.41 22.42 0.61
CA PHE A 235 9.47 21.44 1.11
C PHE A 235 10.17 20.28 1.81
N THR A 236 9.46 19.64 2.73
CA THR A 236 9.79 18.37 3.35
C THR A 236 8.96 17.27 2.71
N LEU A 237 9.62 16.30 2.10
CA LEU A 237 9.02 15.09 1.57
C LEU A 237 9.01 14.03 2.67
N VAL A 238 7.82 13.61 3.09
CA VAL A 238 7.62 12.51 4.03
C VAL A 238 7.17 11.28 3.25
N ILE A 239 7.93 10.21 3.36
CA ILE A 239 7.68 8.94 2.66
C ILE A 239 7.35 7.88 3.70
N PHE A 240 6.21 7.24 3.54
CA PHE A 240 5.73 6.17 4.41
C PHE A 240 5.31 4.96 3.60
N LYS A 241 5.28 3.80 4.27
CA LYS A 241 4.87 2.52 3.67
C LYS A 241 3.76 1.93 4.50
N LYS A 242 2.68 1.53 3.84
CA LYS A 242 1.56 0.86 4.52
C LYS A 242 2.01 -0.50 5.02
N ARG A 243 1.76 -0.79 6.29
CA ARG A 243 2.09 -2.06 6.93
C ARG A 243 1.36 -3.20 6.25
N LEU A 244 1.96 -4.37 6.32
CA LEU A 244 1.36 -5.63 5.85
C LEU A 244 0.38 -6.20 6.89
N GLU A 245 -0.40 -5.34 7.58
CA GLU A 245 -1.24 -5.75 8.71
C GLU A 245 -2.34 -6.74 8.33
N ASN A 246 -2.71 -6.79 7.04
CA ASN A 246 -3.64 -7.77 6.49
C ASN A 246 -3.00 -8.52 5.32
N PHE A 247 -2.27 -9.61 5.58
CA PHE A 247 -1.96 -10.66 4.57
C PHE A 247 -3.22 -11.35 4.00
N ALA A 248 -4.41 -10.78 4.23
CA ALA A 248 -5.71 -11.35 3.91
C ALA A 248 -5.94 -11.51 2.39
N SER A 249 -5.11 -10.93 1.52
CA SER A 249 -5.25 -11.13 0.09
C SER A 249 -3.94 -11.06 -0.72
N PHE A 250 -3.36 -12.24 -0.97
CA PHE A 250 -2.38 -12.51 -2.02
C PHE A 250 -2.97 -12.47 -3.45
N GLU A 251 -4.29 -12.33 -3.61
CA GLU A 251 -4.96 -12.26 -4.91
C GLU A 251 -4.52 -11.05 -5.75
N HIS A 252 -3.97 -10.01 -5.10
CA HIS A 252 -3.50 -8.80 -5.75
C HIS A 252 -2.15 -8.96 -6.47
N PHE A 253 -1.38 -10.01 -6.16
CA PHE A 253 -0.10 -10.25 -6.81
C PHE A 253 -0.35 -10.84 -8.21
N GLN A 254 0.00 -10.06 -9.23
CA GLN A 254 -0.03 -10.54 -10.61
C GLN A 254 1.16 -11.49 -10.84
N LEU A 255 0.94 -12.78 -10.64
CA LEU A 255 1.92 -13.81 -10.95
C LEU A 255 2.09 -13.96 -12.48
N PRO A 256 3.28 -14.38 -12.95
CA PRO A 256 3.51 -14.67 -14.36
C PRO A 256 2.50 -15.68 -14.90
N THR A 257 2.03 -15.48 -16.13
CA THR A 257 1.05 -16.37 -16.79
C THR A 257 1.53 -17.83 -16.93
N ASN A 258 2.86 -18.04 -16.95
CA ASN A 258 3.51 -19.34 -17.04
C ASN A 258 4.18 -19.77 -15.72
N CYS A 259 3.48 -19.64 -14.60
CA CYS A 259 3.98 -20.08 -13.28
C CYS A 259 4.01 -21.63 -13.20
N PRO A 260 5.20 -22.29 -13.14
CA PRO A 260 5.30 -23.75 -13.32
C PRO A 260 4.57 -24.57 -12.25
N SER A 261 4.77 -24.24 -10.97
CA SER A 261 4.08 -24.93 -9.85
C SER A 261 2.55 -24.83 -9.99
N MET A 262 2.03 -23.61 -10.20
CA MET A 262 0.58 -23.38 -10.29
C MET A 262 -0.04 -24.11 -11.49
N ALA A 263 0.65 -24.16 -12.63
CA ALA A 263 0.20 -24.90 -13.80
C ALA A 263 0.13 -26.41 -13.55
N LYS A 264 1.14 -26.97 -12.86
CA LYS A 264 1.21 -28.39 -12.50
C LYS A 264 0.18 -28.77 -11.44
N ASN A 265 -0.06 -27.89 -10.46
CA ASN A 265 -0.93 -28.16 -9.32
C ASN A 265 -2.41 -27.90 -9.58
N LYS A 266 -2.74 -27.12 -10.62
CA LYS A 266 -4.11 -26.76 -11.01
C LYS A 266 -5.12 -27.93 -11.01
N PRO A 267 -4.80 -29.14 -11.51
CA PRO A 267 -5.72 -30.27 -11.49
C PRO A 267 -6.03 -30.78 -10.07
N PHE A 268 -5.08 -30.65 -9.15
CA PHE A 268 -5.12 -31.21 -7.80
C PHE A 268 -5.68 -30.24 -6.76
N MET A 269 -5.91 -28.97 -7.11
CA MET A 269 -6.50 -27.98 -6.19
C MET A 269 -7.86 -28.41 -5.59
N LYS A 270 -8.58 -29.32 -6.26
CA LYS A 270 -9.85 -29.90 -5.77
C LYS A 270 -9.66 -31.00 -4.73
N CYS A 271 -8.45 -31.56 -4.64
CA CYS A 271 -8.10 -32.64 -3.74
C CYS A 271 -7.65 -32.12 -2.37
N ILE A 272 -7.32 -30.83 -2.25
CA ILE A 272 -6.88 -30.21 -1.00
C ILE A 272 -7.96 -30.33 0.08
N GLU A 273 -7.55 -30.64 1.31
CA GLU A 273 -8.44 -30.71 2.46
C GLU A 273 -9.13 -29.36 2.75
N PRO A 274 -10.38 -29.36 3.25
CA PRO A 274 -11.05 -28.12 3.63
C PRO A 274 -10.37 -27.45 4.83
N LEU A 275 -10.36 -26.12 4.87
CA LEU A 275 -9.86 -25.34 6.00
C LEU A 275 -10.76 -25.53 7.23
N ALA A 276 -10.18 -25.85 8.38
CA ALA A 276 -10.93 -26.11 9.62
C ALA A 276 -11.02 -24.85 10.50
N ASP A 277 -12.21 -24.59 11.06
CA ASP A 277 -12.47 -23.42 11.93
C ASP A 277 -11.97 -23.59 13.37
N LYS A 278 -11.80 -24.83 13.82
CA LYS A 278 -11.20 -25.18 15.11
C LYS A 278 -10.18 -26.27 14.85
N ILE A 279 -8.93 -26.06 15.26
CA ILE A 279 -7.93 -27.11 15.34
C ILE A 279 -8.48 -28.11 16.34
N PRO A 280 -8.95 -29.28 15.91
CA PRO A 280 -9.60 -30.17 16.83
C PRO A 280 -8.52 -30.91 17.61
N SER A 281 -8.69 -30.96 18.93
CA SER A 281 -7.72 -31.38 19.96
C SER A 281 -7.28 -32.86 19.90
N ARG A 282 -7.58 -33.55 18.80
CA ARG A 282 -7.22 -34.93 18.51
C ARG A 282 -7.60 -35.22 17.06
N PHE A 283 -6.78 -34.83 16.08
CA PHE A 283 -7.05 -35.21 14.69
C PHE A 283 -5.81 -35.75 14.00
N ASP A 284 -5.98 -37.00 13.60
CA ASP A 284 -5.21 -37.80 12.66
C ASP A 284 -4.45 -36.94 11.64
N SER A 285 -3.13 -37.04 11.68
CA SER A 285 -2.23 -36.63 10.61
C SER A 285 -2.52 -37.30 9.26
N ASP A 286 -3.49 -38.22 9.22
CA ASP A 286 -3.83 -39.09 8.10
C ASP A 286 -4.83 -38.46 7.11
N LYS A 287 -5.10 -37.16 7.22
CA LYS A 287 -6.09 -36.48 6.36
C LYS A 287 -5.53 -35.35 5.47
N LEU A 288 -4.22 -35.11 5.51
CA LEU A 288 -3.60 -34.19 4.56
C LEU A 288 -3.42 -34.88 3.22
N SER A 289 -3.82 -34.20 2.15
CA SER A 289 -3.73 -34.72 0.79
C SER A 289 -2.45 -34.21 0.14
N TYR A 290 -1.33 -34.91 0.38
CA TYR A 290 -0.02 -34.51 -0.10
C TYR A 290 0.07 -34.62 -1.64
N LEU A 291 0.77 -33.71 -2.32
CA LEU A 291 0.90 -33.78 -3.79
C LEU A 291 1.51 -35.10 -4.31
N PRO A 292 2.52 -35.73 -3.66
CA PRO A 292 3.07 -37.01 -4.11
C PRO A 292 2.04 -38.15 -4.22
N GLU A 293 0.89 -38.05 -3.55
CA GLU A 293 -0.20 -39.02 -3.69
C GLU A 293 -0.91 -38.93 -5.05
N PHE A 294 -0.86 -37.77 -5.70
CA PHE A 294 -1.58 -37.50 -6.95
C PHE A 294 -0.66 -37.27 -8.15
N MET A 295 0.62 -36.95 -7.93
CA MET A 295 1.58 -36.70 -9.00
C MET A 295 2.91 -37.42 -8.78
N ASN A 296 3.53 -37.86 -9.89
CA ASN A 296 4.83 -38.52 -9.84
C ASN A 296 5.98 -37.52 -9.67
N ILE A 297 6.49 -37.42 -8.44
CA ILE A 297 7.63 -36.55 -8.11
C ILE A 297 8.98 -37.17 -8.47
N SER A 298 9.07 -38.46 -8.82
CA SER A 298 10.33 -39.13 -9.20
C SER A 298 10.95 -38.59 -10.49
N SER A 299 10.16 -37.88 -11.29
CA SER A 299 10.63 -37.19 -12.51
C SER A 299 11.41 -35.91 -12.20
N ARG A 300 11.42 -35.47 -10.94
CA ARG A 300 12.08 -34.26 -10.48
C ARG A 300 13.54 -34.54 -10.14
N ASN A 301 14.38 -33.52 -10.26
CA ASN A 301 15.82 -33.65 -10.08
C ASN A 301 16.18 -33.95 -8.62
N LYS A 302 15.72 -33.11 -7.71
CA LYS A 302 15.87 -33.27 -6.26
C LYS A 302 14.67 -32.74 -5.51
N LEU A 303 14.54 -33.17 -4.26
CA LEU A 303 13.52 -32.66 -3.36
C LEU A 303 14.16 -31.68 -2.38
N VAL A 304 13.62 -30.46 -2.33
CA VAL A 304 14.11 -29.38 -1.49
C VAL A 304 13.06 -29.07 -0.44
N TYR A 305 13.38 -29.33 0.82
CA TYR A 305 12.52 -28.99 1.95
C TYR A 305 13.08 -27.78 2.69
N ILE A 306 12.30 -26.71 2.74
CA ILE A 306 12.68 -25.45 3.39
C ILE A 306 11.72 -25.21 4.54
N ASN A 307 12.25 -25.13 5.76
CA ASN A 307 11.50 -24.80 6.95
C ASN A 307 11.91 -23.41 7.47
N VAL A 308 10.94 -22.50 7.62
CA VAL A 308 11.15 -21.13 8.07
C VAL A 308 10.46 -20.91 9.42
N GLY A 309 11.26 -20.77 10.47
CA GLY A 309 10.80 -20.36 11.80
C GLY A 309 10.18 -21.46 12.67
N ALA A 310 10.19 -22.74 12.29
CA ALA A 310 9.62 -23.79 13.15
C ALA A 310 10.40 -24.03 14.45
N GLY A 311 11.58 -23.44 14.64
CA GLY A 311 12.37 -23.56 15.86
C GLY A 311 12.65 -25.00 16.24
N GLU A 312 12.37 -25.32 17.50
CA GLU A 312 12.54 -26.66 18.07
C GLU A 312 11.62 -27.72 17.43
N PHE A 313 10.54 -27.30 16.76
CA PHE A 313 9.59 -28.21 16.10
C PHE A 313 10.03 -28.63 14.69
N ALA A 314 11.10 -28.05 14.13
CA ALA A 314 11.53 -28.39 12.78
C ALA A 314 11.97 -29.87 12.68
N LYS A 315 12.58 -30.45 13.71
CA LYS A 315 13.01 -31.87 13.72
C LYS A 315 11.84 -32.82 13.61
N THR A 316 10.81 -32.60 14.42
CA THR A 316 9.57 -33.39 14.39
C THR A 316 8.87 -33.22 13.04
N SER A 317 8.85 -31.99 12.52
CA SER A 317 8.26 -31.67 11.21
C SER A 317 9.00 -32.39 10.09
N ILE A 318 10.33 -32.37 10.06
CA ILE A 318 11.16 -33.07 9.07
C ILE A 318 10.93 -34.58 9.13
N ALA A 319 10.91 -35.18 10.32
CA ALA A 319 10.69 -36.63 10.49
C ALA A 319 9.29 -37.08 10.07
N LYS A 320 8.28 -36.22 10.23
CA LYS A 320 6.92 -36.49 9.78
C LYS A 320 6.78 -36.29 8.28
N MET A 321 7.42 -35.26 7.75
CA MET A 321 7.40 -34.93 6.33
C MET A 321 8.21 -35.93 5.50
N SER A 322 9.33 -36.44 5.99
CA SER A 322 10.14 -37.39 5.21
C SER A 322 9.40 -38.69 4.86
N LYS A 323 8.33 -39.05 5.57
CA LYS A 323 7.54 -40.26 5.26
C LYS A 323 6.86 -40.19 3.88
N PRO A 324 5.98 -39.19 3.58
CA PRO A 324 5.33 -39.10 2.27
C PRO A 324 6.30 -38.84 1.11
N TYR A 325 7.44 -38.19 1.33
CA TYR A 325 8.34 -37.78 0.24
C TYR A 325 9.61 -38.64 0.06
N CYS A 326 9.96 -39.53 1.00
CA CYS A 326 11.19 -40.34 0.90
C CYS A 326 10.92 -41.84 0.74
N SER A 327 9.66 -42.30 0.73
CA SER A 327 9.35 -43.74 0.73
C SER A 327 9.74 -44.47 -0.56
N ASP A 328 9.85 -43.78 -1.70
CA ASP A 328 10.10 -44.42 -3.02
C ASP A 328 11.15 -43.70 -3.91
N HIS A 329 11.87 -42.68 -3.41
CA HIS A 329 12.68 -41.78 -4.25
C HIS A 329 14.20 -41.94 -4.04
N HIS A 330 14.92 -42.15 -5.16
CA HIS A 330 16.38 -42.18 -5.22
C HIS A 330 17.03 -40.80 -5.46
N SER A 331 16.24 -39.73 -5.48
CA SER A 331 16.69 -38.35 -5.70
C SER A 331 17.22 -37.72 -4.40
N GLY A 332 18.20 -36.80 -4.52
CA GLY A 332 18.74 -36.08 -3.36
C GLY A 332 17.65 -35.34 -2.58
N PHE A 333 17.72 -35.41 -1.25
CA PHE A 333 16.82 -34.73 -0.32
C PHE A 333 17.60 -33.65 0.41
N ASP A 334 17.44 -32.40 -0.02
CA ASP A 334 18.12 -31.25 0.57
C ASP A 334 17.19 -30.59 1.59
N VAL A 335 17.64 -30.54 2.85
CA VAL A 335 16.87 -29.97 3.96
C VAL A 335 17.51 -28.66 4.40
N TYR A 336 16.71 -27.59 4.44
CA TYR A 336 17.10 -26.27 4.91
C TYR A 336 16.20 -25.84 6.06
N VAL A 337 16.81 -25.40 7.17
CA VAL A 337 16.11 -24.87 8.34
C VAL A 337 16.58 -23.44 8.55
N ILE A 338 15.65 -22.49 8.49
CA ILE A 338 15.91 -21.06 8.56
C ILE A 338 15.28 -20.51 9.83
N ASP A 339 16.09 -20.01 10.76
CA ASP A 339 15.61 -19.49 12.04
C ASP A 339 16.49 -18.35 12.58
N HIS A 340 15.94 -17.56 13.50
CA HIS A 340 16.65 -16.49 14.22
C HIS A 340 17.19 -16.96 15.58
N LYS A 341 16.75 -18.11 16.09
CA LYS A 341 17.20 -18.62 17.39
C LYS A 341 18.45 -19.47 17.23
N THR A 342 19.58 -18.99 17.76
CA THR A 342 20.85 -19.74 17.79
C THR A 342 20.75 -21.01 18.65
N ASN A 343 19.90 -21.03 19.68
CA ASN A 343 19.67 -22.23 20.49
C ASN A 343 19.16 -23.42 19.64
N VAL A 344 18.41 -23.12 18.58
CA VAL A 344 17.87 -24.12 17.67
C VAL A 344 18.98 -24.77 16.83
N LEU A 345 20.09 -24.07 16.53
CA LEU A 345 21.23 -24.61 15.78
C LEU A 345 21.77 -25.89 16.44
N THR A 346 21.94 -25.88 17.76
CA THR A 346 22.48 -27.02 18.52
C THR A 346 21.66 -28.30 18.35
N SER A 347 20.36 -28.18 18.07
CA SER A 347 19.47 -29.33 17.88
C SER A 347 19.64 -30.03 16.52
N TYR A 348 20.24 -29.34 15.53
CA TYR A 348 20.41 -29.83 14.15
C TYR A 348 21.86 -30.10 13.74
N VAL A 349 22.86 -29.58 14.48
CA VAL A 349 24.30 -29.82 14.23
C VAL A 349 24.67 -31.31 14.24
N THR A 350 23.85 -32.17 14.88
CA THR A 350 24.10 -33.62 14.96
C THR A 350 23.57 -34.42 13.78
N ASP A 351 22.70 -33.85 12.93
CA ASP A 351 22.00 -34.59 11.89
C ASP A 351 22.65 -34.31 10.51
N PRO A 352 23.45 -35.25 9.96
CA PRO A 352 24.10 -35.05 8.67
C PRO A 352 23.04 -34.93 7.56
N GLY A 353 23.08 -33.82 6.80
CA GLY A 353 22.16 -33.53 5.70
C GLY A 353 21.17 -32.39 5.94
N ILE A 354 21.15 -31.80 7.14
CA ILE A 354 20.35 -30.59 7.45
C ILE A 354 21.25 -29.35 7.38
N ASN A 355 20.87 -28.38 6.56
CA ASN A 355 21.55 -27.10 6.44
C ASN A 355 20.80 -26.04 7.27
N PHE A 356 21.40 -25.54 8.33
CA PHE A 356 20.83 -24.45 9.13
C PHE A 356 21.30 -23.09 8.59
N ILE A 357 20.36 -22.17 8.43
CA ILE A 357 20.62 -20.79 7.99
C ILE A 357 20.09 -19.83 9.05
N TYR A 358 20.96 -18.94 9.51
CA TYR A 358 20.61 -17.92 10.49
C TYR A 358 19.97 -16.71 9.79
N HIS A 359 18.73 -16.38 10.16
CA HIS A 359 18.03 -15.21 9.62
C HIS A 359 17.45 -14.32 10.73
N PRO A 360 18.18 -13.26 11.15
CA PRO A 360 17.79 -12.43 12.29
C PRO A 360 16.53 -11.58 12.03
N ALA A 361 16.14 -11.34 10.78
CA ALA A 361 14.96 -10.54 10.44
C ALA A 361 13.62 -11.25 10.77
N LEU A 362 13.66 -12.53 11.17
CA LEU A 362 12.50 -13.27 11.68
C LEU A 362 12.11 -12.89 13.12
N VAL A 363 12.89 -12.04 13.79
CA VAL A 363 12.52 -11.49 15.10
C VAL A 363 11.27 -10.61 14.94
N GLY A 364 10.13 -11.11 15.40
CA GLY A 364 8.90 -10.33 15.49
C GLY A 364 9.05 -9.16 16.48
N GLU A 365 8.40 -8.04 16.20
CA GLU A 365 8.52 -6.75 16.91
C GLU A 365 8.22 -6.80 18.44
N ASN A 366 7.79 -7.95 18.98
CA ASN A 366 7.43 -8.11 20.39
C ASN A 366 8.55 -8.67 21.30
N HIS A 367 9.73 -8.97 20.75
CA HIS A 367 10.89 -9.34 21.57
C HIS A 367 12.12 -8.52 21.16
N ALA A 368 12.16 -7.27 21.61
CA ALA A 368 13.44 -6.69 22.04
C ALA A 368 13.90 -7.47 23.27
N GLN A 369 14.45 -8.65 23.06
CA GLN A 369 15.17 -9.35 24.11
C GLN A 369 16.46 -8.55 24.33
N GLU A 370 16.72 -8.16 25.57
CA GLU A 370 17.98 -7.52 25.98
C GLU A 370 19.14 -8.41 25.52
N ILE A 371 19.77 -8.05 24.41
CA ILE A 371 20.98 -8.72 23.94
C ILE A 371 22.05 -8.34 24.96
N SER A 372 22.57 -9.33 25.67
CA SER A 372 23.76 -9.12 26.50
C SER A 372 24.91 -8.66 25.59
N PRO A 373 25.73 -7.69 26.01
CA PRO A 373 26.78 -7.10 25.15
C PRO A 373 27.77 -8.12 24.57
N ASP A 374 27.82 -9.33 25.13
CA ASP A 374 28.80 -10.36 24.82
C ASP A 374 28.42 -11.21 23.58
N GLU A 375 27.14 -11.27 23.17
CA GLU A 375 26.69 -12.00 21.97
C GLU A 375 26.76 -11.16 20.68
N TYR A 376 26.96 -9.85 20.79
CA TYR A 376 27.05 -8.94 19.65
C TYR A 376 28.42 -9.02 18.93
N PHE A 377 29.44 -9.61 19.57
CA PHE A 377 30.83 -9.57 19.08
C PHE A 377 31.31 -10.84 18.36
N SER A 378 30.47 -11.84 18.15
CA SER A 378 30.89 -13.15 17.60
C SER A 378 30.28 -13.53 16.24
N ALA A 379 29.39 -12.71 15.66
CA ALA A 379 28.94 -12.91 14.28
C ALA A 379 29.86 -12.14 13.30
N PRO A 380 30.39 -12.77 12.24
CA PRO A 380 31.16 -12.09 11.20
C PRO A 380 30.34 -10.95 10.57
N TRP A 381 30.96 -9.78 10.44
CA TRP A 381 30.37 -8.60 9.84
C TRP A 381 30.40 -8.73 8.31
N ASP A 382 29.58 -9.60 7.76
CA ASP A 382 29.20 -9.45 6.35
C ASP A 382 28.07 -8.41 6.31
N GLU A 383 28.38 -7.23 5.76
CA GLU A 383 27.47 -6.09 5.62
C GLU A 383 26.27 -6.35 4.66
N GLU A 384 26.21 -7.53 4.04
CA GLU A 384 25.04 -8.01 3.29
C GLU A 384 24.22 -8.94 4.20
N GLY A 385 23.15 -8.40 4.80
CA GLY A 385 22.17 -9.22 5.51
C GLY A 385 21.63 -10.34 4.60
N PHE A 386 21.28 -11.49 5.20
CA PHE A 386 20.74 -12.64 4.46
C PHE A 386 19.50 -12.25 3.64
N ASP A 387 19.66 -12.27 2.31
CA ASP A 387 18.58 -12.08 1.34
C ASP A 387 17.97 -13.44 0.99
N PHE A 388 16.78 -13.70 1.52
CA PHE A 388 16.07 -14.96 1.31
C PHE A 388 15.78 -15.23 -0.15
N VAL A 389 15.34 -14.23 -0.92
CA VAL A 389 14.92 -14.45 -2.31
C VAL A 389 16.11 -14.74 -3.21
N ARG A 390 17.23 -14.02 -2.99
CA ARG A 390 18.48 -14.30 -3.71
C ARG A 390 18.97 -15.72 -3.43
N TRP A 391 19.05 -16.10 -2.15
CA TRP A 391 19.45 -17.46 -1.75
C TRP A 391 18.50 -18.53 -2.33
N PHE A 392 17.18 -18.29 -2.29
CA PHE A 392 16.18 -19.21 -2.81
C PHE A 392 16.37 -19.45 -4.31
N ASN A 393 16.58 -18.39 -5.10
CA ASN A 393 16.82 -18.48 -6.54
C ASN A 393 18.14 -19.18 -6.90
N GLU A 394 19.16 -19.09 -6.04
CA GLU A 394 20.43 -19.79 -6.21
C GLU A 394 20.33 -21.28 -5.81
N THR A 395 19.42 -21.63 -4.90
CA THR A 395 19.27 -22.98 -4.33
C THR A 395 18.31 -23.87 -5.12
N VAL A 396 17.25 -23.28 -5.69
CA VAL A 396 16.13 -23.98 -6.31
C VAL A 396 16.14 -23.84 -7.83
N SER A 397 15.99 -24.96 -8.53
CA SER A 397 15.78 -25.00 -9.99
C SER A 397 14.31 -25.26 -10.35
N SER A 398 13.95 -25.03 -11.62
CA SER A 398 12.59 -25.27 -12.14
C SER A 398 12.18 -26.75 -12.18
N ASP A 399 13.16 -27.65 -12.18
CA ASP A 399 12.97 -29.10 -12.23
C ASP A 399 13.00 -29.77 -10.84
N ASP A 400 13.23 -28.99 -9.79
CA ASP A 400 13.20 -29.48 -8.41
C ASP A 400 11.74 -29.60 -7.92
N PHE A 401 11.54 -30.36 -6.85
CA PHE A 401 10.28 -30.40 -6.10
C PHE A 401 10.47 -29.68 -4.78
N VAL A 402 9.78 -28.56 -4.58
CA VAL A 402 10.02 -27.68 -3.42
C VAL A 402 8.86 -27.71 -2.46
N VAL A 403 9.16 -28.06 -1.22
CA VAL A 403 8.24 -28.00 -0.09
C VAL A 403 8.67 -26.88 0.84
N LEU A 404 7.81 -25.88 1.01
CA LEU A 404 8.04 -24.76 1.91
C LEU A 404 7.15 -24.90 3.13
N MET A 405 7.73 -24.87 4.32
CA MET A 405 7.02 -24.86 5.59
C MET A 405 7.36 -23.58 6.34
N MET A 406 6.36 -22.87 6.84
CA MET A 406 6.59 -21.62 7.59
C MET A 406 5.52 -21.38 8.65
N ASN A 407 5.84 -20.56 9.66
CA ASN A 407 4.84 -20.06 10.60
C ASN A 407 3.98 -18.95 9.98
N ALA A 408 2.72 -18.83 10.41
CA ALA A 408 1.88 -17.69 10.10
C ALA A 408 2.17 -16.46 10.99
N LYS A 409 3.45 -16.13 11.19
CA LYS A 409 3.91 -14.95 11.93
C LYS A 409 4.32 -13.84 10.97
N LEU A 410 4.35 -12.61 11.45
CA LEU A 410 4.56 -11.43 10.60
C LEU A 410 5.92 -11.43 9.88
N GLY A 411 6.99 -11.95 10.51
CA GLY A 411 8.31 -12.07 9.88
C GLY A 411 8.33 -13.07 8.73
N GLU A 412 7.79 -14.26 8.97
CA GLU A 412 7.71 -15.35 8.00
C GLU A 412 6.75 -15.01 6.84
N LEU A 413 5.64 -14.33 7.12
CA LEU A 413 4.71 -13.87 6.09
C LEU A 413 5.29 -12.74 5.22
N LYS A 414 6.26 -11.94 5.71
CA LYS A 414 7.01 -10.99 4.86
C LYS A 414 7.81 -11.73 3.79
N ILE A 415 8.47 -12.83 4.14
CA ILE A 415 9.18 -13.68 3.16
C ILE A 415 8.21 -14.22 2.11
N LEU A 416 7.03 -14.67 2.54
CA LEU A 416 6.00 -15.12 1.60
C LEU A 416 5.57 -14.01 0.63
N VAL A 417 5.38 -12.78 1.12
CA VAL A 417 5.09 -11.62 0.26
C VAL A 417 6.23 -11.37 -0.73
N GLU A 418 7.48 -11.38 -0.30
CA GLU A 418 8.63 -11.19 -1.18
C GLU A 418 8.72 -12.25 -2.28
N LEU A 419 8.40 -13.51 -1.97
CA LEU A 419 8.30 -14.59 -2.95
C LEU A 419 7.21 -14.35 -3.99
N PHE A 420 6.07 -13.78 -3.59
CA PHE A 420 5.01 -13.41 -4.53
C PHE A 420 5.39 -12.21 -5.39
N GLU A 421 6.03 -11.19 -4.80
CA GLU A 421 6.45 -9.97 -5.51
C GLU A 421 7.51 -10.24 -6.58
N THR A 422 8.43 -11.15 -6.29
CA THR A 422 9.51 -11.55 -7.20
C THR A 422 9.10 -12.66 -8.17
N GLY A 423 7.96 -13.31 -7.92
CA GLY A 423 7.50 -14.47 -8.68
C GLY A 423 8.22 -15.78 -8.34
N ALA A 424 9.15 -15.77 -7.38
CA ALA A 424 9.86 -16.96 -6.92
C ALA A 424 8.93 -18.03 -6.30
N ILE A 425 7.75 -17.62 -5.81
CA ILE A 425 6.69 -18.54 -5.36
C ILE A 425 6.30 -19.57 -6.44
N CYS A 426 6.55 -19.27 -7.71
CA CYS A 426 6.28 -20.18 -8.83
C CYS A 426 7.14 -21.45 -8.84
N HIS A 427 8.21 -21.49 -8.04
CA HIS A 427 9.05 -22.68 -7.85
C HIS A 427 8.63 -23.49 -6.62
N VAL A 428 7.72 -23.00 -5.78
CA VAL A 428 7.23 -23.73 -4.60
C VAL A 428 6.06 -24.62 -5.00
N ASP A 429 6.24 -25.94 -4.99
CA ASP A 429 5.18 -26.90 -5.34
C ASP A 429 4.18 -27.07 -4.19
N GLU A 430 4.65 -27.18 -2.94
CA GLU A 430 3.78 -27.44 -1.78
C GLU A 430 4.11 -26.51 -0.60
N LEU A 431 3.09 -25.87 -0.01
CA LEU A 431 3.26 -24.91 1.10
C LEU A 431 2.52 -25.39 2.35
N PHE A 432 3.20 -25.40 3.49
CA PHE A 432 2.62 -25.71 4.80
C PHE A 432 2.71 -24.50 5.70
N LEU A 433 1.54 -24.01 6.15
CA LEU A 433 1.47 -22.85 7.03
C LEU A 433 1.06 -23.28 8.44
N LEU A 434 1.94 -23.09 9.42
CA LEU A 434 1.62 -23.33 10.84
C LEU A 434 0.75 -22.19 11.37
N CYS A 435 -0.52 -22.49 11.64
CA CYS A 435 -1.49 -21.53 12.14
C CYS A 435 -1.63 -21.64 13.66
N LEU A 436 -1.06 -20.69 14.41
CA LEU A 436 -1.27 -20.59 15.87
C LEU A 436 -2.50 -19.74 16.22
N ASP A 437 -2.82 -18.72 15.40
CA ASP A 437 -3.97 -17.82 15.59
C ASP A 437 -5.02 -18.02 14.48
N GLY A 438 -6.16 -18.62 14.84
CA GLY A 438 -7.10 -19.25 13.88
C GLY A 438 -7.83 -18.31 12.90
N ALA A 439 -8.05 -17.04 13.22
CA ALA A 439 -8.89 -16.16 12.39
C ALA A 439 -8.14 -15.53 11.19
N ASN A 440 -6.93 -15.01 11.41
CA ASN A 440 -6.15 -14.38 10.35
C ASN A 440 -5.48 -15.40 9.42
N CYS A 441 -5.10 -16.57 9.94
CA CYS A 441 -4.44 -17.61 9.15
C CYS A 441 -5.37 -18.23 8.09
N LYS A 442 -6.66 -18.38 8.40
CA LYS A 442 -7.65 -18.90 7.44
C LYS A 442 -7.79 -18.00 6.22
N ASN A 443 -7.78 -16.68 6.41
CA ASN A 443 -7.86 -15.71 5.31
C ASN A 443 -6.62 -15.80 4.41
N VAL A 444 -5.43 -15.88 5.02
CA VAL A 444 -4.17 -16.09 4.32
C VAL A 444 -4.22 -17.37 3.47
N LEU A 445 -4.54 -18.51 4.07
CA LEU A 445 -4.64 -19.79 3.35
C LEU A 445 -5.68 -19.77 2.23
N THR A 446 -6.84 -19.15 2.49
CA THR A 446 -7.89 -18.99 1.47
C THR A 446 -7.37 -18.20 0.28
N SER A 447 -6.64 -17.12 0.54
CA SER A 447 -6.08 -16.28 -0.50
C SER A 447 -4.96 -16.98 -1.28
N LEU A 448 -4.08 -17.72 -0.60
CA LEU A 448 -3.03 -18.52 -1.24
C LEU A 448 -3.62 -19.56 -2.19
N ARG A 449 -4.65 -20.30 -1.74
CA ARG A 449 -5.32 -21.31 -2.57
C ARG A 449 -6.04 -20.70 -3.77
N LYS A 450 -6.66 -19.54 -3.62
CA LYS A 450 -7.27 -18.81 -4.76
C LYS A 450 -6.23 -18.32 -5.76
N SER A 451 -5.03 -17.98 -5.29
CA SER A 451 -3.88 -17.63 -6.13
C SER A 451 -3.28 -18.85 -6.84
N GLY A 452 -3.77 -20.06 -6.54
CA GLY A 452 -3.35 -21.32 -7.16
C GLY A 452 -2.35 -22.13 -6.33
N VAL A 453 -1.89 -21.60 -5.19
CA VAL A 453 -0.87 -22.26 -4.35
C VAL A 453 -1.47 -23.47 -3.64
N TYR A 454 -0.81 -24.61 -3.74
CA TYR A 454 -1.18 -25.82 -3.00
C TYR A 454 -0.73 -25.70 -1.54
N ALA A 455 -1.60 -25.10 -0.73
CA ALA A 455 -1.28 -24.68 0.64
C ALA A 455 -2.09 -25.45 1.70
N HIS A 456 -1.40 -26.05 2.66
CA HIS A 456 -1.95 -26.81 3.78
C HIS A 456 -1.99 -26.00 5.07
N GLN A 457 -3.02 -26.27 5.87
CA GLN A 457 -3.08 -25.84 7.25
C GLN A 457 -2.35 -26.86 8.12
N TRP A 458 -1.26 -26.45 8.77
CA TRP A 458 -0.50 -27.30 9.70
C TRP A 458 -0.73 -26.86 11.15
N SER A 459 -0.80 -27.81 12.08
CA SER A 459 -1.07 -27.55 13.51
C SER A 459 0.10 -27.86 14.46
N GLY A 460 1.27 -28.26 13.96
CA GLY A 460 2.49 -28.36 14.77
C GLY A 460 2.69 -29.67 15.53
N ASP A 461 1.68 -30.53 15.58
CA ASP A 461 1.74 -31.91 16.08
C ASP A 461 1.94 -32.92 14.94
#